data_AF-A0A0K8W1A3-F1
#
_entry.id   AF-A0A0K8W1A3-F1
#
_cell.length_a   1.000
_cell.length_b   1.000
_cell.length_c   1.000
_cell.angle_alpha   90.00
_cell.angle_beta   90.00
_cell.angle_gamma   90.00
#
_symmetry.space_group_name_H-M   'P 1'
#
loop_
_entity.id
_entity.type
_entity.pdbx_description
1 polymer ?
#
loop_
_entity_poly.entity_id
_entity_poly.type
_entity_poly.pdbx_seq_one_letter_code
_entity_poly.pdbx_strand_id
1 'polypeptide(L)'
;MGTAIGAIPRHTAYLLRLSFVLLLFIFASIDKTSALGRFRNGRYDDGFLGEPSKFESLRRKPEPEDKWFEQKLDHFGQKNKELTWKQRYFVNDEFYRNDRTAPVFLMIGGEGEASKRWMSEGAWIKYAEHFGALCFQLEHRFYGKSHPTSDLSTKNLVYLTSEQALSDLANFIRSMKKEYNMNDNQKWIVFGGSYPGSLAAWAREKFPDLIHGAISSSGPLLAKVDFKGKIHIF
;
A
#
# COMPACT_ATOMS: atom_id res chain seq x y z
N MET A 1 57.03 -12.67 -53.36
CA MET A 1 56.64 -11.25 -53.41
C MET A 1 55.82 -10.94 -52.16
N GLY A 2 56.42 -10.29 -51.16
CA GLY A 2 55.73 -9.94 -49.91
C GLY A 2 54.95 -8.64 -50.08
N THR A 3 53.65 -8.68 -49.82
CA THR A 3 52.78 -7.50 -49.79
C THR A 3 52.87 -6.82 -48.43
N ALA A 4 53.27 -5.55 -48.44
CA ALA A 4 53.38 -4.70 -47.26
C ALA A 4 52.00 -4.43 -46.65
N ILE A 5 51.83 -4.77 -45.38
CA ILE A 5 50.66 -4.37 -44.59
C ILE A 5 50.83 -2.88 -44.29
N GLY A 6 50.00 -2.06 -44.92
CA GLY A 6 50.02 -0.60 -44.78
C GLY A 6 49.85 -0.18 -43.32
N ALA A 7 50.83 0.55 -42.80
CA ALA A 7 50.75 1.19 -41.50
C ALA A 7 49.64 2.26 -41.50
N ILE A 8 48.70 2.15 -40.57
CA ILE A 8 47.65 3.15 -40.38
C ILE A 8 48.31 4.50 -40.03
N PRO A 9 48.02 5.60 -40.75
CA PRO A 9 48.64 6.89 -40.50
C PRO A 9 48.43 7.34 -39.04
N ARG A 10 49.46 7.94 -38.41
CA ARG A 10 49.40 8.36 -37.00
C ARG A 10 48.21 9.31 -36.69
N HIS A 11 47.75 10.06 -37.69
CA HIS A 11 46.59 10.93 -37.60
C HIS A 11 45.25 10.18 -37.46
N THR A 12 45.05 9.06 -38.18
CA THR A 12 43.84 8.25 -38.05
C THR A 12 43.81 7.47 -36.74
N ALA A 13 44.96 7.07 -36.21
CA ALA A 13 45.07 6.46 -34.87
C ALA A 13 44.71 7.45 -33.75
N TYR A 14 45.04 8.74 -33.91
CA TYR A 14 44.67 9.79 -32.95
C TYR A 14 43.17 10.09 -32.95
N LEU A 15 42.55 10.16 -34.14
CA LEU A 15 41.11 10.37 -34.27
C LEU A 15 40.31 9.20 -33.71
N LEU A 16 40.75 7.96 -33.91
CA LEU A 16 40.14 6.77 -33.29
C LEU A 16 40.25 6.79 -31.76
N ARG A 17 41.38 7.24 -31.21
CA ARG A 17 41.55 7.40 -29.75
C ARG A 17 40.68 8.50 -29.17
N LEU A 18 40.56 9.66 -29.85
CA LEU A 18 39.65 10.72 -29.41
C LEU A 18 38.19 10.27 -29.45
N SER A 19 37.77 9.57 -30.50
CA SER A 19 36.40 9.04 -30.61
C SER A 19 36.09 8.00 -29.53
N PHE A 20 37.08 7.18 -29.14
CA PHE A 20 36.90 6.19 -28.08
C PHE A 20 36.82 6.82 -26.68
N VAL A 21 37.62 7.87 -26.42
CA VAL A 21 37.55 8.63 -25.16
C VAL A 21 36.23 9.41 -25.06
N LEU A 22 35.75 9.97 -26.17
CA LEU A 22 34.46 10.65 -26.23
C LEU A 22 33.30 9.67 -25.97
N LEU A 23 33.36 8.46 -26.52
CA LEU A 23 32.40 7.38 -26.26
C LEU A 23 32.40 6.95 -24.78
N LEU A 24 33.57 6.81 -24.16
CA LEU A 24 33.68 6.50 -22.73
C LEU A 24 33.11 7.62 -21.85
N PHE A 25 33.29 8.89 -22.22
CA PHE A 25 32.66 10.02 -21.54
C PHE A 25 31.14 10.05 -21.71
N ILE A 26 30.62 9.69 -22.89
CA ILE A 26 29.17 9.57 -23.11
C ILE A 26 28.60 8.43 -22.25
N PHE A 27 29.27 7.27 -22.17
CA PHE A 27 28.82 6.16 -21.31
C PHE A 27 28.94 6.48 -19.80
N ALA A 28 29.95 7.25 -19.39
CA ALA A 28 30.12 7.69 -18.00
C ALA A 28 29.17 8.84 -17.60
N SER A 29 28.66 9.60 -18.57
CA SER A 29 27.69 10.70 -18.36
C SER A 29 26.24 10.25 -18.51
N ILE A 30 25.98 8.96 -18.76
CA ILE A 30 24.68 8.36 -18.48
C ILE A 30 24.59 8.31 -16.96
N ASP A 31 24.17 9.43 -16.38
CA ASP A 31 23.68 9.50 -15.02
C ASP A 31 22.74 8.33 -14.81
N LYS A 32 22.92 7.67 -13.66
CA LYS A 32 22.01 6.66 -13.11
C LYS A 32 20.67 7.32 -12.76
N THR A 33 20.00 7.90 -13.74
CA THR A 33 18.54 8.03 -13.76
C THR A 33 18.01 6.62 -13.97
N SER A 34 18.09 5.82 -12.90
CA SER A 34 17.37 4.57 -12.78
C SER A 34 15.90 4.90 -12.54
N ALA A 35 15.29 5.50 -13.56
CA ALA A 35 13.85 5.54 -13.77
C ALA A 35 13.39 4.32 -14.58
N LEU A 36 14.19 3.25 -14.61
CA LEU A 36 13.67 1.91 -14.86
C LEU A 36 12.96 1.48 -13.57
N GLY A 37 11.71 1.90 -13.42
CA GLY A 37 10.81 1.24 -12.49
C GLY A 37 10.91 -0.26 -12.73
N ARG A 38 11.14 -1.04 -11.67
CA ARG A 38 11.13 -2.50 -11.71
C ARG A 38 9.71 -2.95 -12.00
N PHE A 39 9.32 -2.84 -13.26
CA PHE A 39 8.07 -3.36 -13.79
C PHE A 39 8.33 -4.84 -14.07
N ARG A 40 7.80 -5.72 -13.23
CA ARG A 40 7.81 -7.16 -13.50
C ARG A 40 6.36 -7.62 -13.63
N ASN A 41 5.99 -8.14 -14.80
CA ASN A 41 4.64 -8.61 -15.11
C ASN A 41 3.52 -7.58 -14.85
N GLY A 42 3.76 -6.30 -15.15
CA GLY A 42 2.74 -5.26 -15.01
C GLY A 42 2.51 -4.74 -13.59
N ARG A 43 3.40 -5.07 -12.63
CA ARG A 43 3.33 -4.62 -11.23
C ARG A 43 4.61 -3.91 -10.82
N TYR A 44 4.46 -2.88 -9.97
CA TYR A 44 5.55 -2.33 -9.16
C TYR A 44 5.81 -3.24 -7.96
N ASP A 45 7.05 -3.28 -7.47
CA ASP A 45 7.44 -4.03 -6.27
C ASP A 45 6.63 -3.58 -5.01
N ASP A 46 6.08 -2.37 -5.02
CA ASP A 46 5.33 -1.75 -3.92
C ASP A 46 3.78 -1.92 -4.01
N GLY A 47 3.28 -2.72 -4.96
CA GLY A 47 1.83 -2.91 -5.17
C GLY A 47 1.17 -1.86 -6.09
N PHE A 48 -0.17 -1.88 -6.18
CA PHE A 48 -0.93 -1.04 -7.14
C PHE A 48 -1.26 0.37 -6.64
N LEU A 49 -1.23 0.60 -5.33
CA LEU A 49 -1.08 1.93 -4.75
C LEU A 49 0.36 2.02 -4.24
N GLY A 50 1.23 2.63 -5.05
CA GLY A 50 2.57 2.99 -4.57
C GLY A 50 2.46 3.97 -3.40
N GLU A 51 3.55 4.12 -2.66
CA GLU A 51 3.63 5.16 -1.64
C GLU A 51 3.26 6.55 -2.20
N PRO A 52 2.72 7.46 -1.37
CA PRO A 52 2.54 8.86 -1.77
C PRO A 52 3.78 9.45 -2.47
N SER A 53 3.63 10.46 -3.33
CA SER A 53 4.77 11.03 -4.10
C SER A 53 5.86 11.57 -3.17
N LYS A 54 7.14 11.21 -3.40
CA LYS A 54 8.31 11.73 -2.64
C LYS A 54 8.45 13.23 -2.82
N PHE A 55 7.74 14.02 -2.02
CA PHE A 55 8.09 15.42 -1.79
C PHE A 55 8.78 15.46 -0.43
N GLU A 56 10.09 15.65 -0.43
CA GLU A 56 10.87 15.66 0.80
C GLU A 56 10.50 16.91 1.60
N SER A 57 9.59 16.74 2.56
CA SER A 57 9.25 17.82 3.47
C SER A 57 10.43 18.01 4.43
N LEU A 58 10.93 19.25 4.53
CA LEU A 58 12.04 19.63 5.42
C LEU A 58 11.74 19.44 6.92
N ARG A 59 10.53 19.00 7.28
CA ARG A 59 10.13 18.63 8.65
C ARG A 59 9.93 17.12 8.71
N ARG A 60 10.96 16.38 9.15
CA ARG A 60 10.79 14.97 9.54
C ARG A 60 9.90 14.90 10.78
N LYS A 61 8.60 14.66 10.57
CA LYS A 61 7.70 14.28 11.66
C LYS A 61 8.14 12.91 12.20
N PRO A 62 7.99 12.65 13.51
CA PRO A 62 8.22 11.31 14.04
C PRO A 62 7.29 10.32 13.33
N GLU A 63 7.85 9.19 12.90
CA GLU A 63 7.05 8.14 12.29
C GLU A 63 6.08 7.54 13.32
N PRO A 64 4.84 7.20 12.93
CA PRO A 64 3.91 6.52 13.83
C PRO A 64 4.49 5.20 14.35
N GLU A 65 4.19 4.89 15.61
CA GLU A 65 4.60 3.65 16.25
C GLU A 65 3.77 2.45 15.77
N ASP A 66 4.40 1.28 15.69
CA ASP A 66 3.71 0.02 15.41
C ASP A 66 2.80 -0.32 16.61
N LYS A 67 1.48 -0.30 16.41
CA LYS A 67 0.50 -0.79 17.38
C LYS A 67 -0.04 -2.15 16.97
N TRP A 68 -0.55 -2.90 17.95
CA TRP A 68 -0.98 -4.29 17.76
C TRP A 68 -2.38 -4.50 18.33
N PHE A 69 -3.26 -5.03 17.48
CA PHE A 69 -4.63 -5.36 17.81
C PHE A 69 -4.78 -6.88 17.92
N GLU A 70 -5.39 -7.36 19.01
CA GLU A 70 -5.74 -8.78 19.16
C GLU A 70 -6.95 -9.11 18.26
N GLN A 71 -6.68 -9.79 17.15
CA GLN A 71 -7.63 -10.14 16.11
C GLN A 71 -8.00 -11.62 16.19
N LYS A 72 -9.21 -12.00 15.76
CA LYS A 72 -9.61 -13.40 15.63
C LYS A 72 -8.93 -14.05 14.44
N LEU A 73 -8.45 -15.28 14.61
CA LEU A 73 -7.89 -16.07 13.51
C LEU A 73 -8.96 -16.39 12.46
N ASP A 74 -10.13 -16.84 12.94
CA ASP A 74 -11.23 -17.30 12.11
C ASP A 74 -12.57 -16.71 12.60
N HIS A 75 -13.18 -15.86 11.78
CA HIS A 75 -14.47 -15.23 12.09
C HIS A 75 -15.68 -16.11 11.82
N PHE A 76 -15.51 -17.21 11.07
CA PHE A 76 -16.61 -18.05 10.59
C PHE A 76 -16.56 -19.48 11.14
N GLY A 77 -15.39 -19.97 11.51
CA GLY A 77 -15.21 -21.31 12.05
C GLY A 77 -15.56 -21.44 13.53
N GLN A 78 -16.30 -22.51 13.88
CA GLN A 78 -16.68 -22.78 15.27
C GLN A 78 -15.57 -23.41 16.11
N LYS A 79 -14.60 -24.10 15.48
CA LYS A 79 -13.53 -24.83 16.19
C LYS A 79 -12.42 -23.91 16.71
N ASN A 80 -12.15 -22.81 15.99
CA ASN A 80 -11.01 -21.92 16.25
C ASN A 80 -11.45 -20.52 16.72
N LYS A 81 -12.69 -20.39 17.19
CA LYS A 81 -13.34 -19.13 17.58
C LYS A 81 -12.61 -18.33 18.68
N GLU A 82 -11.82 -19.01 19.51
CA GLU A 82 -11.04 -18.39 20.60
C GLU A 82 -9.59 -18.09 20.20
N LEU A 83 -9.12 -18.57 19.03
CA LEU A 83 -7.75 -18.33 18.61
C LEU A 83 -7.60 -16.89 18.12
N THR A 84 -6.66 -16.17 18.72
CA THR A 84 -6.31 -14.80 18.34
C THR A 84 -4.89 -14.69 17.82
N TRP A 85 -4.61 -13.57 17.16
CA TRP A 85 -3.31 -13.20 16.63
C TRP A 85 -3.17 -11.67 16.64
N LYS A 86 -1.94 -11.17 16.53
CA LYS A 86 -1.67 -9.73 16.54
C LYS A 86 -1.68 -9.14 15.15
N GLN A 87 -2.66 -8.29 14.88
CA GLN A 87 -2.77 -7.51 13.65
C GLN A 87 -2.14 -6.13 13.85
N ARG A 88 -1.22 -5.75 12.97
CA ARG A 88 -0.55 -4.45 13.07
C ARG A 88 -1.46 -3.33 12.60
N TYR A 89 -1.39 -2.19 13.28
CA TYR A 89 -2.04 -0.96 12.84
C TYR A 89 -1.24 0.28 13.25
N PHE A 90 -1.57 1.41 12.63
CA PHE A 90 -1.04 2.72 12.96
C PHE A 90 -2.18 3.69 13.30
N VAL A 91 -1.84 4.74 14.06
CA VAL A 91 -2.76 5.81 14.46
C VAL A 91 -2.12 7.15 14.17
N ASN A 92 -2.91 8.09 13.65
CA ASN A 92 -2.57 9.49 13.60
C ASN A 92 -3.76 10.30 14.13
N ASP A 93 -3.54 10.98 15.25
CA ASP A 93 -4.49 11.83 15.95
C ASP A 93 -4.13 13.33 15.84
N GLU A 94 -3.17 13.71 15.00
CA GLU A 94 -2.68 15.09 14.83
C GLU A 94 -3.80 16.09 14.56
N PHE A 95 -4.78 15.69 13.75
CA PHE A 95 -5.91 16.54 13.36
C PHE A 95 -7.20 16.20 14.11
N TYR A 96 -7.16 15.23 15.02
CA TYR A 96 -8.37 14.74 15.66
C TYR A 96 -8.96 15.79 16.60
N ARG A 97 -10.15 16.29 16.25
CA ARG A 97 -10.88 17.28 17.07
C ARG A 97 -11.30 16.74 18.43
N ASN A 98 -11.30 15.41 18.61
CA ASN A 98 -11.66 14.73 19.85
C ASN A 98 -13.01 15.16 20.43
N ASP A 99 -14.00 15.36 19.57
CA ASP A 99 -15.39 15.59 19.97
C ASP A 99 -16.30 14.46 19.51
N ARG A 100 -17.55 14.50 19.98
CA ARG A 100 -18.54 13.44 19.76
C ARG A 100 -19.02 13.32 18.31
N THR A 101 -18.56 14.17 17.39
CA THR A 101 -18.96 14.20 15.98
C THR A 101 -17.78 14.05 15.03
N ALA A 102 -16.55 14.12 15.54
CA ALA A 102 -15.34 14.00 14.75
C ALA A 102 -15.33 12.65 14.00
N PRO A 103 -15.15 12.65 12.66
CA PRO A 103 -15.16 11.43 11.88
C PRO A 103 -13.90 10.60 12.15
N VAL A 104 -13.97 9.32 11.80
CA VAL A 104 -12.85 8.38 11.93
C VAL A 104 -12.55 7.81 10.56
N PHE A 105 -11.32 7.95 10.12
CA PHE A 105 -10.85 7.46 8.84
C PHE A 105 -10.04 6.18 9.04
N LEU A 106 -10.35 5.16 8.23
CA LEU A 106 -9.64 3.88 8.26
C LEU A 106 -9.08 3.57 6.87
N MET A 107 -7.76 3.66 6.73
CA MET A 107 -7.03 3.18 5.56
C MET A 107 -6.88 1.65 5.66
N ILE A 108 -7.38 0.94 4.63
CA ILE A 108 -7.29 -0.51 4.51
C ILE A 108 -5.93 -0.88 3.90
N GLY A 109 -5.12 -1.65 4.63
CA GLY A 109 -3.90 -2.25 4.09
C GLY A 109 -4.20 -3.23 2.96
N GLY A 110 -3.30 -3.29 1.98
CA GLY A 110 -3.43 -4.17 0.81
C GLY A 110 -2.47 -5.33 0.79
N GLU A 111 -2.09 -5.73 -0.42
CA GLU A 111 -1.24 -6.89 -0.69
C GLU A 111 0.24 -6.58 -0.45
N GLY A 112 0.56 -5.94 0.67
CA GLY A 112 1.89 -5.48 1.01
C GLY A 112 2.00 -5.01 2.46
N GLU A 113 3.23 -4.74 2.88
CA GLU A 113 3.48 -4.18 4.21
C GLU A 113 2.82 -2.79 4.34
N ALA A 114 2.11 -2.56 5.45
CA ALA A 114 1.51 -1.27 5.74
C ALA A 114 2.63 -0.22 5.91
N SER A 115 2.67 0.76 5.00
CA SER A 115 3.63 1.85 5.06
C SER A 115 3.13 2.96 5.97
N LYS A 116 3.93 3.27 7.00
CA LYS A 116 3.73 4.38 7.93
C LYS A 116 3.55 5.73 7.25
N ARG A 117 4.07 5.86 6.03
CA ARG A 117 3.97 7.05 5.20
C ARG A 117 2.54 7.46 4.91
N TRP A 118 1.65 6.47 4.76
CA TRP A 118 0.22 6.74 4.58
C TRP A 118 -0.36 7.54 5.74
N MET A 119 0.19 7.41 6.97
CA MET A 119 -0.29 8.17 8.12
C MET A 119 0.07 9.66 8.09
N SER A 120 0.99 10.08 7.22
CA SER A 120 1.45 11.48 7.16
C SER A 120 1.20 12.14 5.81
N GLU A 121 0.89 11.36 4.77
CA GLU A 121 0.81 11.82 3.40
C GLU A 121 -0.42 11.30 2.64
N GLY A 122 -0.72 11.93 1.50
CA GLY A 122 -1.82 11.57 0.62
C GLY A 122 -3.09 12.41 0.85
N ALA A 123 -4.06 12.25 -0.06
CA ALA A 123 -5.28 13.05 -0.05
C ALA A 123 -6.12 12.82 1.22
N TRP A 124 -6.14 11.61 1.75
CA TRP A 124 -6.92 11.26 2.93
C TRP A 124 -6.44 11.98 4.21
N ILE A 125 -5.14 12.26 4.35
CA ILE A 125 -4.61 13.06 5.45
C ILE A 125 -5.04 14.53 5.31
N LYS A 126 -5.07 15.08 4.09
CA LYS A 126 -5.63 16.43 3.86
C LYS A 126 -7.12 16.50 4.20
N TYR A 127 -7.87 15.44 3.93
CA TYR A 127 -9.26 15.35 4.37
C TYR A 127 -9.34 15.26 5.90
N ALA A 128 -8.44 14.53 6.55
CA ALA A 128 -8.40 14.42 8.01
C ALA A 128 -8.14 15.78 8.66
N GLU A 129 -7.21 16.58 8.10
CA GLU A 129 -6.97 17.97 8.50
C GLU A 129 -8.24 18.82 8.34
N HIS A 130 -8.91 18.73 7.18
CA HIS A 130 -10.10 19.52 6.90
C HIS A 130 -11.31 19.19 7.80
N PHE A 131 -11.55 17.90 8.07
CA PHE A 131 -12.71 17.44 8.84
C PHE A 131 -12.41 17.24 10.34
N GLY A 132 -11.13 17.31 10.72
CA GLY A 132 -10.62 17.02 12.05
C GLY A 132 -10.78 15.55 12.46
N ALA A 133 -10.41 14.63 11.56
CA ALA A 133 -10.62 13.20 11.70
C ALA A 133 -9.51 12.48 12.51
N LEU A 134 -9.88 11.41 13.21
CA LEU A 134 -8.91 10.43 13.72
C LEU A 134 -8.57 9.43 12.61
N CYS A 135 -7.29 9.18 12.38
CA CYS A 135 -6.85 8.29 11.32
C CYS A 135 -6.30 6.97 11.87
N PHE A 136 -6.74 5.86 11.28
CA PHE A 136 -6.18 4.53 11.46
C PHE A 136 -5.70 3.97 10.12
N GLN A 137 -4.65 3.16 10.15
CA GLN A 137 -4.30 2.25 9.06
C GLN A 137 -4.18 0.85 9.62
N LEU A 138 -4.98 -0.08 9.11
CA LEU A 138 -4.97 -1.47 9.55
C LEU A 138 -4.26 -2.34 8.50
N GLU A 139 -3.22 -3.06 8.90
CA GLU A 139 -2.49 -3.95 8.00
C GLU A 139 -3.31 -5.21 7.67
N HIS A 140 -3.25 -5.65 6.42
CA HIS A 140 -4.00 -6.81 5.96
C HIS A 140 -3.43 -8.10 6.55
N ARG A 141 -4.29 -9.04 6.93
CA ARG A 141 -3.87 -10.39 7.35
C ARG A 141 -2.97 -11.05 6.28
N PHE A 142 -1.93 -11.75 6.72
CA PHE A 142 -0.88 -12.40 5.92
C PHE A 142 0.09 -11.48 5.17
N TYR A 143 0.03 -10.16 5.37
CA TYR A 143 0.97 -9.22 4.75
C TYR A 143 1.75 -8.43 5.80
N GLY A 144 2.94 -7.96 5.41
CA GLY A 144 3.81 -7.18 6.27
C GLY A 144 4.22 -7.92 7.53
N LYS A 145 3.86 -7.38 8.70
CA LYS A 145 4.12 -8.01 9.99
C LYS A 145 2.89 -8.70 10.58
N SER A 146 1.78 -8.71 9.85
CA SER A 146 0.49 -9.23 10.28
C SER A 146 0.29 -10.67 9.82
N HIS A 147 0.90 -11.63 10.53
CA HIS A 147 0.85 -13.06 10.21
C HIS A 147 0.03 -13.85 11.23
N PRO A 148 -1.18 -14.32 10.87
CA PRO A 148 -2.03 -15.10 11.78
C PRO A 148 -1.51 -16.51 12.07
N THR A 149 -0.64 -17.05 11.20
CA THR A 149 -0.11 -18.40 11.26
C THR A 149 1.42 -18.40 11.15
N SER A 150 2.06 -19.48 11.58
CA SER A 150 3.52 -19.62 11.58
C SER A 150 4.14 -19.74 10.19
N ASP A 151 3.36 -20.18 9.20
CA ASP A 151 3.80 -20.34 7.82
C ASP A 151 2.68 -20.04 6.81
N LEU A 152 3.04 -20.03 5.52
CA LEU A 152 2.13 -19.83 4.38
C LEU A 152 1.76 -21.17 3.69
N SER A 153 1.70 -22.27 4.46
CA SER A 153 1.24 -23.56 3.91
C SER A 153 -0.21 -23.47 3.45
N THR A 154 -0.60 -24.32 2.50
CA THR A 154 -1.99 -24.36 1.97
C THR A 154 -3.04 -24.57 3.06
N LYS A 155 -2.70 -25.34 4.11
CA LYS A 155 -3.54 -25.55 5.29
C LYS A 155 -3.81 -24.24 6.05
N ASN A 156 -2.86 -23.32 6.08
CA ASN A 156 -2.98 -22.05 6.78
C ASN A 156 -3.56 -20.94 5.90
N LEU A 157 -3.36 -21.00 4.58
CA LEU A 157 -3.94 -20.04 3.62
C LEU A 157 -5.46 -20.10 3.54
N VAL A 158 -6.12 -21.09 4.16
CA VAL A 158 -7.58 -21.11 4.33
C VAL A 158 -8.11 -19.87 5.06
N TYR A 159 -7.27 -19.19 5.87
CA TYR A 159 -7.64 -17.95 6.56
C TYR A 159 -7.32 -16.70 5.74
N LEU A 160 -6.70 -16.82 4.57
CA LEU A 160 -6.42 -15.71 3.65
C LEU A 160 -7.57 -15.59 2.63
N THR A 161 -8.69 -15.03 3.08
CA THR A 161 -9.83 -14.69 2.21
C THR A 161 -10.27 -13.24 2.41
N SER A 162 -10.88 -12.66 1.37
CA SER A 162 -11.49 -11.34 1.45
C SER A 162 -12.54 -11.24 2.55
N GLU A 163 -13.34 -12.29 2.77
CA GLU A 163 -14.39 -12.35 3.76
C GLU A 163 -13.84 -12.28 5.19
N GLN A 164 -12.72 -12.96 5.42
CA GLN A 164 -12.01 -12.88 6.70
C GLN A 164 -11.39 -11.49 6.90
N ALA A 165 -10.79 -10.90 5.87
CA ALA A 165 -10.23 -9.54 5.92
C ALA A 165 -11.31 -8.47 6.15
N LEU A 166 -12.48 -8.59 5.51
CA LEU A 166 -13.64 -7.73 5.77
C LEU A 166 -14.13 -7.86 7.22
N SER A 167 -14.13 -9.08 7.75
CA SER A 167 -14.50 -9.33 9.15
C SER A 167 -13.46 -8.78 10.14
N ASP A 168 -12.17 -8.77 9.76
CA ASP A 168 -11.12 -8.11 10.54
C ASP A 168 -11.39 -6.62 10.68
N LEU A 169 -11.72 -5.94 9.58
CA LEU A 169 -12.07 -4.53 9.57
C LEU A 169 -13.26 -4.25 10.50
N ALA A 170 -14.32 -5.05 10.39
CA ALA A 170 -15.50 -4.88 11.23
C ALA A 170 -15.21 -5.14 12.72
N ASN A 171 -14.36 -6.13 13.05
CA ASN A 171 -13.95 -6.41 14.43
C ASN A 171 -13.05 -5.29 14.98
N PHE A 172 -12.13 -4.78 14.16
CA PHE A 172 -11.26 -3.66 14.51
C PHE A 172 -12.07 -2.40 14.80
N ILE A 173 -13.01 -2.01 13.92
CA ILE A 173 -13.87 -0.84 14.12
C ILE A 173 -14.66 -0.94 15.43
N ARG A 174 -15.30 -2.09 15.70
CA ARG A 174 -16.04 -2.30 16.96
C ARG A 174 -15.13 -2.16 18.19
N SER A 175 -13.92 -2.69 18.10
CA SER A 175 -12.95 -2.65 19.21
C SER A 175 -12.42 -1.24 19.44
N MET A 176 -12.06 -0.51 18.38
CA MET A 176 -11.63 0.88 18.47
C MET A 176 -12.75 1.80 18.98
N LYS A 177 -14.01 1.57 18.57
CA LYS A 177 -15.15 2.29 19.14
C LYS A 177 -15.22 2.11 20.66
N LYS A 178 -14.98 0.91 21.17
CA LYS A 178 -14.96 0.62 22.61
C LYS A 178 -13.74 1.25 23.30
N GLU A 179 -12.55 1.07 22.74
CA GLU A 179 -11.28 1.55 23.30
C GLU A 179 -11.24 3.08 23.43
N TYR A 180 -11.73 3.79 22.41
CA TYR A 180 -11.76 5.27 22.38
C TYR A 180 -13.08 5.85 22.92
N ASN A 181 -13.95 5.03 23.51
CA ASN A 181 -15.26 5.43 24.04
C ASN A 181 -16.10 6.25 23.03
N MET A 182 -16.09 5.81 21.76
CA MET A 182 -16.77 6.49 20.66
C MET A 182 -18.27 6.18 20.68
N ASN A 183 -19.06 7.18 20.30
CA ASN A 183 -20.52 7.04 20.16
C ASN A 183 -20.94 6.94 18.68
N ASP A 184 -22.22 6.70 18.41
CA ASP A 184 -22.74 6.46 17.05
C ASP A 184 -22.82 7.71 16.17
N ASN A 185 -22.60 8.90 16.74
CA ASN A 185 -22.50 10.14 15.96
C ASN A 185 -21.14 10.26 15.26
N GLN A 186 -20.10 9.56 15.71
CA GLN A 186 -18.80 9.54 15.04
C GLN A 186 -18.85 8.61 13.83
N LYS A 187 -18.65 9.19 12.64
CA LYS A 187 -18.84 8.52 11.36
C LYS A 187 -17.53 7.89 10.88
N TRP A 188 -17.55 6.59 10.66
CA TRP A 188 -16.41 5.84 10.13
C TRP A 188 -16.41 5.84 8.61
N ILE A 189 -15.32 6.30 8.00
CA ILE A 189 -15.11 6.31 6.55
C ILE A 189 -13.89 5.45 6.23
N VAL A 190 -14.05 4.48 5.33
CA VAL A 190 -12.96 3.59 4.93
C VAL A 190 -12.33 4.03 3.61
N PHE A 191 -11.03 3.87 3.49
CA PHE A 191 -10.24 4.23 2.32
C PHE A 191 -9.45 3.03 1.84
N GLY A 192 -9.34 2.88 0.53
CA GLY A 192 -8.42 1.92 -0.08
C GLY A 192 -8.33 2.15 -1.57
N GLY A 193 -7.32 1.56 -2.20
CA GLY A 193 -7.29 1.49 -3.66
C GLY A 193 -6.65 0.24 -4.21
N SER A 194 -6.95 -0.06 -5.47
CA SER A 194 -6.82 -1.40 -6.04
C SER A 194 -7.62 -2.42 -5.21
N TYR A 195 -7.07 -3.59 -4.85
CA TYR A 195 -7.75 -4.57 -4.01
C TYR A 195 -8.27 -3.99 -2.68
N PRO A 196 -7.51 -3.18 -1.91
CA PRO A 196 -8.07 -2.40 -0.79
C PRO A 196 -9.25 -1.51 -1.15
N GLY A 197 -9.30 -0.99 -2.39
CA GLY A 197 -10.44 -0.25 -2.89
C GLY A 197 -11.67 -1.14 -3.01
N SER A 198 -11.50 -2.35 -3.54
CA SER A 198 -12.57 -3.36 -3.55
C SER A 198 -13.01 -3.72 -2.13
N LEU A 199 -12.07 -3.94 -1.21
CA LEU A 199 -12.38 -4.17 0.21
C LEU A 199 -13.13 -2.98 0.83
N ALA A 200 -12.76 -1.73 0.53
CA ALA A 200 -13.46 -0.54 1.03
C ALA A 200 -14.93 -0.52 0.60
N ALA A 201 -15.19 -0.77 -0.69
CA ALA A 201 -16.55 -0.83 -1.22
C ALA A 201 -17.35 -1.97 -0.57
N TRP A 202 -16.80 -3.20 -0.56
CA TRP A 202 -17.47 -4.36 0.02
C TRP A 202 -17.67 -4.23 1.53
N ALA A 203 -16.76 -3.59 2.26
CA ALA A 203 -16.90 -3.36 3.69
C ALA A 203 -18.09 -2.44 4.00
N ARG A 204 -18.25 -1.35 3.23
CA ARG A 204 -19.43 -0.47 3.34
C ARG A 204 -20.72 -1.20 2.98
N GLU A 205 -20.70 -2.05 1.95
CA GLU A 205 -21.86 -2.85 1.56
C GLU A 205 -22.26 -3.88 2.63
N LYS A 206 -21.29 -4.59 3.20
CA LYS A 206 -21.51 -5.66 4.18
C LYS A 206 -21.80 -5.16 5.60
N PHE A 207 -21.25 -4.01 5.98
CA PHE A 207 -21.38 -3.46 7.33
C PHE A 207 -21.86 -1.99 7.33
N PRO A 208 -23.04 -1.70 6.75
CA PRO A 208 -23.54 -0.33 6.60
C PRO A 208 -23.81 0.36 7.94
N ASP A 209 -24.08 -0.41 9.00
CA ASP A 209 -24.29 0.10 10.37
C ASP A 209 -22.99 0.55 11.05
N LEU A 210 -21.84 0.05 10.59
CA LEU A 210 -20.52 0.42 11.14
C LEU A 210 -19.83 1.48 10.30
N ILE A 211 -19.73 1.22 9.00
CA ILE A 211 -18.97 2.02 8.04
C ILE A 211 -19.94 2.92 7.31
N HIS A 212 -19.80 4.23 7.44
CA HIS A 212 -20.74 5.25 6.94
C HIS A 212 -20.44 5.69 5.50
N GLY A 213 -19.21 5.50 5.04
CA GLY A 213 -18.80 5.81 3.66
C GLY A 213 -17.53 5.07 3.29
N ALA A 214 -17.29 4.94 2.00
CA ALA A 214 -16.11 4.29 1.45
C ALA A 214 -15.54 5.08 0.27
N ILE A 215 -14.22 5.24 0.25
CA ILE A 215 -13.47 5.74 -0.90
C ILE A 215 -12.75 4.55 -1.51
N SER A 216 -13.30 4.02 -2.60
CA SER A 216 -12.76 2.91 -3.38
C SER A 216 -11.98 3.44 -4.59
N SER A 217 -10.71 3.76 -4.41
CA SER A 217 -9.85 4.31 -5.46
C SER A 217 -9.38 3.21 -6.42
N SER A 218 -9.87 3.18 -7.66
CA SER A 218 -9.46 2.17 -8.65
C SER A 218 -9.68 0.71 -8.18
N GLY A 219 -10.72 0.47 -7.37
CA GLY A 219 -11.07 -0.86 -6.89
C GLY A 219 -11.78 -1.69 -7.96
N PRO A 220 -11.21 -2.83 -8.42
CA PRO A 220 -11.89 -3.71 -9.35
C PRO A 220 -13.02 -4.49 -8.62
N LEU A 221 -14.24 -3.97 -8.66
CA LEU A 221 -15.41 -4.59 -8.02
C LEU A 221 -15.98 -5.76 -8.83
N LEU A 222 -15.84 -5.71 -10.15
CA LEU A 222 -16.31 -6.73 -11.06
C LEU A 222 -15.18 -7.73 -11.34
N ALA A 223 -15.17 -8.83 -10.60
CA ALA A 223 -14.28 -9.95 -10.88
C ALA A 223 -14.74 -10.63 -12.18
N LYS A 224 -13.94 -10.50 -13.25
CA LYS A 224 -14.15 -11.26 -14.49
C LYS A 224 -13.26 -12.50 -14.44
N VAL A 225 -13.86 -13.68 -14.64
CA VAL A 225 -13.13 -14.95 -14.72
C VAL A 225 -12.11 -14.93 -15.86
N ASP A 226 -12.44 -14.21 -16.93
CA ASP A 226 -11.56 -14.01 -18.09
C ASP A 226 -11.54 -12.51 -18.44
N PHE A 227 -10.48 -11.81 -18.04
CA PHE A 227 -10.31 -10.39 -18.36
C PHE A 227 -9.67 -10.25 -19.74
N LYS A 228 -10.47 -10.40 -20.80
CA LYS A 228 -10.01 -10.23 -22.21
C LYS A 228 -9.94 -8.76 -22.67
N GLY A 229 -10.21 -7.81 -21.78
CA GLY A 229 -10.22 -6.39 -22.13
C GLY A 229 -8.80 -5.84 -22.26
N LYS A 230 -8.49 -5.20 -23.39
CA LYS A 230 -7.35 -4.27 -23.46
C LYS A 230 -7.60 -3.16 -22.43
N ILE A 231 -6.57 -2.79 -21.67
CA ILE A 231 -6.58 -1.57 -20.86
C ILE A 231 -6.66 -0.41 -21.86
N HIS A 232 -7.86 0.11 -22.08
CA HIS A 232 -8.05 1.36 -22.78
C HIS A 232 -7.67 2.47 -21.81
N ILE A 233 -6.46 3.00 -22.00
CA ILE A 233 -6.04 4.26 -21.40
C ILE A 233 -6.66 5.33 -22.30
N PHE A 234 -7.58 6.13 -21.77
CA PHE A 234 -8.11 7.30 -22.47
C PHE A 234 -7.00 8.36 -22.64
#